data_AF-A0A1I9LXI5-F1
#
_entry.id   AF-A0A1I9LXI5-F1
#
_cell.length_a   1.000
_cell.length_b   1.000
_cell.length_c   1.000
_cell.angle_alpha   90.00
_cell.angle_beta   90.00
_cell.angle_gamma   90.00
#
_symmetry.space_group_name_H-M   'P 1'
#
loop_
_entity.id
_entity.type
_entity.pdbx_description
1 polymer ?
#
loop_
_entity_poly.entity_id
_entity_poly.type
_entity_poly.pdbx_seq_one_letter_code
_entity_poly.pdbx_strand_id
1 'polypeptide(L)'
;MKRQPRNPKTDKLVNERLISMAYGQIGMMQATAGFFTYFVILAENGFLPLNLVGLRVSWDDKYLNDLEDSYGQEWTYECRKIIEFTCHAAFFTSIVIVQWADLIICKTRRNSILQQGMSNRILIFGLFEETSLAAFLSYCPGMDVALRMYPMKPMWWFCAFPYS
;
A
#
# COMPACT_ATOMS: atom_id res chain seq x y z
N MET A 1 30.20 -18.83 16.54
CA MET A 1 30.98 -18.66 15.29
C MET A 1 31.41 -20.02 14.74
N LYS A 2 30.49 -20.80 14.15
CA LYS A 2 30.77 -22.16 13.64
C LYS A 2 30.82 -22.28 12.10
N ARG A 3 30.52 -21.18 11.39
CA ARG A 3 30.37 -21.15 9.93
C ARG A 3 31.70 -20.76 9.26
N GLN A 4 32.04 -21.41 8.15
CA GLN A 4 33.20 -21.05 7.31
C GLN A 4 33.01 -19.67 6.63
N PRO A 5 34.11 -18.99 6.24
CA PRO A 5 34.04 -17.74 5.49
C PRO A 5 33.21 -17.88 4.20
N ARG A 6 32.45 -16.84 3.86
CA ARG A 6 31.60 -16.82 2.64
C ARG A 6 32.46 -16.90 1.38
N ASN A 7 31.97 -17.58 0.35
CA ASN A 7 32.64 -17.59 -0.95
C ASN A 7 32.17 -16.39 -1.81
N PRO A 8 33.06 -15.48 -2.24
CA PRO A 8 32.66 -14.26 -2.95
C PRO A 8 32.09 -14.52 -4.36
N LYS A 9 32.34 -15.69 -4.95
CA LYS A 9 31.83 -16.05 -6.28
C LYS A 9 30.41 -16.62 -6.21
N THR A 10 30.11 -17.43 -5.20
CA THR A 10 28.82 -18.13 -5.07
C THR A 10 27.85 -17.44 -4.09
N ASP A 11 28.35 -16.98 -2.94
CA ASP A 11 27.54 -16.38 -1.87
C ASP A 11 27.41 -14.87 -2.07
N LYS A 12 26.62 -14.50 -3.08
CA LYS A 12 26.26 -13.10 -3.36
C LYS A 12 25.30 -12.55 -2.31
N LEU A 13 25.36 -11.23 -2.10
CA LEU A 13 24.48 -10.53 -1.16
C LEU A 13 23.02 -10.54 -1.65
N VAL A 14 22.83 -10.27 -2.94
CA VAL A 14 21.56 -10.39 -3.65
C VAL A 14 21.68 -11.54 -4.63
N ASN A 15 20.74 -12.47 -4.57
CA ASN A 15 20.69 -13.64 -5.45
C ASN A 15 19.25 -13.84 -5.98
N GLU A 16 19.11 -14.73 -6.95
CA GLU A 16 17.82 -15.07 -7.56
C GLU A 16 16.76 -15.49 -6.53
N ARG A 17 17.17 -16.16 -5.44
CA ARG A 17 16.26 -16.60 -4.37
C ARG A 17 15.67 -15.42 -3.60
N LEU A 18 16.48 -14.39 -3.34
CA LEU A 18 16.01 -13.15 -2.72
C LEU A 18 15.04 -12.44 -3.66
N ILE A 19 15.37 -12.33 -4.95
CA ILE A 19 14.51 -11.69 -5.95
C ILE A 19 13.18 -12.44 -6.07
N SER A 20 13.20 -13.76 -6.16
CA SER A 20 12.01 -14.60 -6.28
C SER A 20 11.08 -14.48 -5.08
N MET A 21 11.62 -14.41 -3.85
CA MET A 21 10.82 -14.27 -2.64
C MET A 21 10.26 -12.85 -2.50
N ALA A 22 11.10 -11.82 -2.70
CA ALA A 22 10.70 -10.44 -2.54
C ALA A 22 9.73 -9.99 -3.65
N TYR A 23 10.13 -10.07 -4.92
CA TYR A 23 9.31 -9.59 -6.04
C TYR A 23 8.22 -10.57 -6.45
N GLY A 24 8.52 -11.87 -6.44
CA GLY A 24 7.61 -12.88 -6.98
C GLY A 24 6.50 -13.31 -6.02
N GLN A 25 6.74 -13.26 -4.71
CA GLN A 25 5.80 -13.75 -3.70
C GLN A 25 5.25 -12.61 -2.84
N ILE A 26 6.11 -12.01 -2.01
CA ILE A 26 5.68 -10.99 -1.05
C ILE A 26 5.17 -9.74 -1.79
N GLY A 27 5.93 -9.23 -2.75
CA GLY A 27 5.55 -8.05 -3.53
C GLY A 27 4.25 -8.22 -4.30
N MET A 28 3.95 -9.44 -4.78
CA MET A 28 2.67 -9.71 -5.43
C MET A 28 1.50 -9.65 -4.45
N MET A 29 1.67 -10.18 -3.22
CA MET A 29 0.65 -10.06 -2.16
C MET A 29 0.42 -8.60 -1.76
N GLN A 30 1.50 -7.82 -1.61
CA GLN A 30 1.43 -6.39 -1.31
C GLN A 30 0.72 -5.60 -2.43
N ALA A 31 1.03 -5.90 -3.69
CA ALA A 31 0.37 -5.29 -4.83
C ALA A 31 -1.14 -5.60 -4.82
N THR A 32 -1.53 -6.85 -4.55
CA THR A 32 -2.94 -7.22 -4.45
C THR A 32 -3.66 -6.50 -3.31
N ALA A 33 -2.99 -6.27 -2.17
CA ALA A 33 -3.56 -5.53 -1.05
C ALA A 33 -3.86 -4.07 -1.44
N GLY A 34 -2.92 -3.40 -2.11
CA GLY A 34 -3.11 -2.03 -2.58
C GLY A 34 -4.23 -1.93 -3.62
N PHE A 35 -4.25 -2.82 -4.61
CA PHE A 35 -5.33 -2.85 -5.60
C PHE A 35 -6.69 -3.18 -4.99
N PHE A 36 -6.75 -4.04 -3.99
CA PHE A 36 -7.97 -4.32 -3.26
C PHE A 36 -8.53 -3.06 -2.60
N THR A 37 -7.72 -2.31 -1.85
CA THR A 37 -8.13 -1.04 -1.23
C THR A 37 -8.57 -0.02 -2.28
N TYR A 38 -7.85 0.09 -3.40
CA TYR A 38 -8.23 0.94 -4.53
C TYR A 38 -9.64 0.63 -5.06
N PHE A 39 -9.94 -0.64 -5.30
CA PHE A 39 -11.26 -1.06 -5.78
C PHE A 39 -12.36 -0.86 -4.75
N VAL A 40 -12.08 -1.10 -3.47
CA VAL A 40 -13.05 -0.88 -2.38
C VAL A 40 -13.44 0.60 -2.32
N ILE A 41 -12.48 1.52 -2.36
CA ILE A 41 -12.76 2.96 -2.27
C ILE A 41 -13.57 3.42 -3.47
N LEU A 42 -13.18 3.03 -4.68
CA LEU A 42 -13.91 3.42 -5.88
C LEU A 42 -15.34 2.85 -5.89
N ALA A 43 -15.51 1.58 -5.50
CA ALA A 43 -16.83 0.96 -5.41
C ALA A 43 -17.73 1.63 -4.38
N GLU A 44 -17.20 1.98 -3.19
CA GLU A 44 -17.94 2.71 -2.16
C GLU A 44 -18.36 4.12 -2.60
N ASN A 45 -17.64 4.73 -3.55
CA ASN A 45 -17.94 6.05 -4.10
C ASN A 45 -18.67 5.98 -5.46
N GLY A 46 -19.18 4.81 -5.86
CA GLY A 46 -20.04 4.68 -7.04
C GLY A 46 -19.41 4.09 -8.30
N PHE A 47 -18.10 3.90 -8.32
CA PHE A 47 -17.38 3.34 -9.46
C PHE A 47 -17.07 1.85 -9.25
N LEU A 48 -17.96 0.99 -9.74
CA LEU A 48 -17.77 -0.46 -9.59
C LEU A 48 -16.56 -0.96 -10.39
N PRO A 49 -15.83 -1.99 -9.90
CA PRO A 49 -14.57 -2.42 -10.51
C PRO A 49 -14.66 -2.82 -11.99
N LEU A 50 -15.79 -3.37 -12.41
CA LEU A 50 -16.03 -3.77 -13.81
C LEU A 50 -16.14 -2.56 -14.75
N ASN A 51 -16.69 -1.44 -14.26
CA ASN A 51 -16.89 -0.22 -15.05
C ASN A 51 -15.63 0.67 -15.12
N LEU A 52 -14.59 0.35 -14.32
CA LEU A 52 -13.32 1.10 -14.32
C LEU A 52 -12.46 0.82 -15.56
N VAL A 53 -12.65 -0.34 -16.21
CA VAL A 53 -11.82 -0.75 -17.35
C VAL A 53 -12.11 0.15 -18.54
N GLY A 54 -11.10 0.90 -18.99
CA GLY A 54 -11.24 1.85 -20.11
C GLY A 54 -11.75 3.24 -19.72
N LEU A 55 -12.09 3.47 -18.45
CA LEU A 55 -12.63 4.75 -17.95
C LEU A 55 -11.59 5.89 -17.97
N ARG A 56 -10.30 5.55 -18.04
CA ARG A 56 -9.19 6.53 -17.93
C ARG A 56 -9.31 7.72 -18.88
N VAL A 57 -9.72 7.50 -20.13
CA VAL A 57 -9.79 8.59 -21.13
C VAL A 57 -10.79 9.65 -20.68
N SER A 58 -12.00 9.23 -20.28
CA SER A 58 -13.03 10.13 -19.76
C SER A 58 -12.70 10.67 -18.37
N TRP A 59 -11.99 9.90 -17.54
CA TRP A 59 -11.56 10.26 -16.18
C TRP A 59 -10.43 11.31 -16.15
N ASP A 60 -9.57 11.35 -17.16
CA ASP A 60 -8.48 12.32 -17.27
C ASP A 60 -8.89 13.59 -18.05
N ASP A 61 -10.03 13.57 -18.76
CA ASP A 61 -10.51 14.72 -19.54
C ASP A 61 -11.04 15.86 -18.65
N LYS A 62 -10.29 16.97 -18.60
CA LYS A 62 -10.62 18.16 -17.79
C LYS A 62 -11.92 18.87 -18.19
N TYR A 63 -12.38 18.67 -19.42
CA TYR A 63 -13.55 19.37 -19.94
C TYR A 63 -14.85 18.62 -19.64
N LEU A 64 -14.76 17.32 -19.33
CA LEU A 64 -15.89 16.46 -19.02
C LEU A 64 -16.24 16.56 -17.52
N ASN A 65 -17.40 17.13 -17.22
CA ASN A 65 -17.87 17.39 -15.84
C ASN A 65 -19.12 16.60 -15.45
N ASP A 66 -19.57 15.73 -16.35
CA ASP A 66 -20.80 14.95 -16.33
C ASP A 66 -20.47 13.45 -16.46
N LEU A 67 -19.38 13.00 -15.81
CA LEU A 67 -18.98 11.59 -15.89
C LEU A 67 -19.95 10.73 -15.08
N GLU A 68 -20.69 9.85 -15.75
CA GLU A 68 -21.63 8.95 -15.09
C GLU A 68 -20.90 7.81 -14.35
N ASP A 69 -21.31 7.56 -13.10
CA ASP A 69 -20.86 6.41 -12.32
C ASP A 69 -21.73 5.15 -12.54
N SER A 70 -21.47 4.07 -11.80
CA SER A 70 -22.26 2.83 -11.93
C SER A 70 -23.69 2.94 -11.40
N TYR A 71 -24.02 4.00 -10.66
CA TYR A 71 -25.33 4.26 -10.08
C TYR A 71 -26.12 5.36 -10.81
N GLY A 72 -25.56 5.93 -11.88
CA GLY A 72 -26.19 6.98 -12.67
C GLY A 72 -25.99 8.40 -12.11
N GLN A 73 -24.99 8.62 -11.24
CA GLN A 73 -24.63 9.96 -10.75
C GLN A 73 -23.59 10.60 -11.66
N GLU A 74 -23.69 11.91 -11.84
CA GLU A 74 -22.74 12.70 -12.64
C GLU A 74 -21.63 13.28 -11.76
N TRP A 75 -20.38 13.11 -12.18
CA TRP A 75 -19.19 13.54 -11.45
C TRP A 75 -18.39 14.61 -12.20
N THR A 76 -18.13 15.72 -11.51
CA THR A 76 -17.23 16.78 -12.00
C THR A 76 -15.77 16.34 -11.98
N TYR A 77 -14.92 17.00 -12.78
CA TYR A 77 -13.48 16.70 -12.85
C TYR A 77 -12.80 16.80 -11.47
N GLU A 78 -13.12 17.83 -10.69
CA GLU A 78 -12.49 18.02 -9.39
C GLU A 78 -12.94 16.95 -8.38
N CYS A 79 -14.23 16.62 -8.33
CA CYS A 79 -14.76 15.61 -7.42
C CYS A 79 -14.16 14.22 -7.67
N ARG A 80 -14.06 13.80 -8.94
CA ARG A 80 -13.43 12.51 -9.27
C ARG A 80 -11.92 12.49 -8.98
N LYS A 81 -11.21 13.61 -9.20
CA LYS A 81 -9.79 13.71 -8.84
C LYS A 81 -9.55 13.69 -7.33
N ILE A 82 -10.45 14.26 -6.53
CA ILE A 82 -10.41 14.10 -5.07
C ILE A 82 -10.50 12.62 -4.69
N ILE A 83 -11.40 11.84 -5.31
CA ILE A 83 -11.48 10.39 -5.07
C ILE A 83 -10.21 9.69 -5.50
N GLU A 84 -9.66 10.01 -6.67
CA GLU A 84 -8.41 9.42 -7.16
C GLU A 84 -7.25 9.66 -6.18
N PHE A 85 -7.07 10.90 -5.73
CA PHE A 85 -6.01 11.22 -4.76
C PHE A 85 -6.25 10.58 -3.40
N THR A 86 -7.51 10.44 -2.99
CA THR A 86 -7.89 9.65 -1.81
C THR A 86 -7.52 8.18 -1.98
N CYS A 87 -7.71 7.61 -3.17
CA CYS A 87 -7.28 6.25 -3.49
C CYS A 87 -5.76 6.12 -3.43
N HIS A 88 -5.00 7.10 -3.91
CA HIS A 88 -3.54 7.10 -3.80
C HIS A 88 -3.07 7.11 -2.34
N ALA A 89 -3.67 7.94 -1.49
CA ALA A 89 -3.37 7.99 -0.06
C ALA A 89 -3.67 6.65 0.62
N ALA A 90 -4.82 6.04 0.31
CA ALA A 90 -5.19 4.75 0.88
C ALA A 90 -4.36 3.58 0.35
N PHE A 91 -3.94 3.62 -0.92
CA PHE A 91 -2.99 2.66 -1.48
C PHE A 91 -1.65 2.77 -0.75
N PHE A 92 -1.15 3.99 -0.54
CA PHE A 92 0.05 4.25 0.26
C PHE A 92 -0.06 3.68 1.68
N THR A 93 -1.16 3.95 2.38
CA THR A 93 -1.39 3.38 3.72
C THR A 93 -1.51 1.86 3.70
N SER A 94 -2.07 1.28 2.63
CA SER A 94 -2.11 -0.17 2.44
C SER A 94 -0.71 -0.77 2.36
N ILE A 95 0.22 -0.10 1.66
CA ILE A 95 1.63 -0.49 1.63
C ILE A 95 2.25 -0.44 3.03
N VAL A 96 2.03 0.62 3.80
CA VAL A 96 2.53 0.73 5.18
C VAL A 96 2.05 -0.44 6.05
N ILE A 97 0.79 -0.85 5.92
CA ILE A 97 0.24 -1.96 6.71
C ILE A 97 0.87 -3.29 6.35
N VAL A 98 0.96 -3.64 5.06
CA VAL A 98 1.59 -4.91 4.64
C VAL A 98 3.10 -4.92 4.91
N GLN A 99 3.72 -3.73 5.00
CA GLN A 99 5.12 -3.60 5.43
C GLN A 99 5.33 -4.00 6.90
N TRP A 100 4.31 -3.95 7.76
CA TRP A 100 4.44 -4.43 9.13
C TRP A 100 4.81 -5.92 9.16
N ALA A 101 4.09 -6.74 8.39
CA ALA A 101 4.40 -8.15 8.28
C ALA A 101 5.65 -8.43 7.48
N ASP A 102 5.93 -7.67 6.42
CA ASP A 102 7.19 -7.82 5.68
C ASP A 102 8.39 -7.58 6.59
N LEU A 103 8.35 -6.55 7.43
CA LEU A 103 9.41 -6.26 8.40
C LEU A 103 9.60 -7.40 9.41
N ILE A 104 8.49 -7.97 9.89
CA ILE A 104 8.46 -9.10 10.83
C ILE A 104 9.05 -10.37 10.17
N ILE A 105 8.71 -10.66 8.92
CA ILE A 105 9.19 -11.84 8.18
C ILE A 105 10.65 -11.67 7.76
N CYS A 106 11.04 -10.49 7.28
CA CYS A 106 12.41 -10.18 6.88
C CYS A 106 13.40 -10.14 8.05
N LYS A 107 12.90 -10.01 9.29
CA LYS A 107 13.72 -10.07 10.51
C LYS A 107 14.49 -11.38 10.65
N THR A 108 13.92 -12.51 10.24
CA THR A 108 14.56 -13.83 10.36
C THR A 108 14.53 -14.57 9.04
N ARG A 109 15.71 -14.98 8.56
CA ARG A 109 15.82 -15.74 7.29
C ARG A 109 15.57 -17.25 7.43
N ARG A 110 15.50 -17.77 8.66
CA ARG A 110 15.37 -19.22 8.94
C ARG A 110 14.61 -19.52 10.23
N ASN A 111 14.92 -18.83 11.32
CA ASN A 111 14.28 -19.07 12.61
C ASN A 111 12.85 -18.55 12.61
N SER A 112 11.97 -19.20 13.36
CA SER A 112 10.64 -18.65 13.64
C SER A 112 10.75 -17.43 14.55
N ILE A 113 9.82 -16.48 14.39
CA ILE A 113 9.75 -15.31 15.26
C ILE A 113 9.47 -15.68 16.72
N LEU A 114 8.76 -16.79 16.97
CA LEU A 114 8.51 -17.27 18.33
C LEU A 114 9.80 -17.75 19.02
N GLN A 115 10.75 -18.28 18.23
CA GLN A 115 12.05 -18.69 18.73
C GLN A 115 13.00 -17.50 18.89
N GLN A 116 12.94 -16.53 17.96
CA GLN A 116 13.82 -15.36 17.97
C GLN A 116 13.36 -14.27 18.97
N GLY A 117 12.05 -14.15 19.20
CA GLY A 117 11.42 -13.09 19.98
C GLY A 117 11.45 -11.71 19.30
N MET A 118 10.78 -10.71 19.89
CA MET A 118 10.72 -9.30 19.45
C MET A 118 11.53 -8.37 20.37
N SER A 119 12.84 -8.59 20.48
CA SER A 119 13.72 -7.80 21.36
C SER A 119 14.36 -6.57 20.72
N ASN A 120 14.29 -6.43 19.39
CA ASN A 120 14.91 -5.30 18.69
C ASN A 120 14.07 -4.02 18.87
N ARG A 121 14.49 -3.18 19.83
CA ARG A 121 13.81 -1.92 20.17
C ARG A 121 13.75 -0.93 19.01
N ILE A 122 14.79 -0.87 18.17
CA ILE A 122 14.83 0.03 17.01
C ILE A 122 13.80 -0.41 15.97
N LEU A 123 13.65 -1.72 15.75
CA LEU A 123 12.64 -2.26 14.83
C LEU A 123 11.21 -1.94 15.31
N ILE A 124 10.95 -2.14 16.60
CA ILE A 124 9.62 -1.80 17.18
C ILE A 124 9.36 -0.30 17.08
N PHE A 125 10.34 0.53 17.41
CA PHE A 125 10.23 1.98 17.27
C PHE A 125 9.96 2.39 15.81
N GLY A 126 10.64 1.75 14.85
CA GLY A 126 10.42 1.98 13.42
C GLY A 126 8.98 1.70 12.99
N LEU A 127 8.35 0.61 13.46
CA LEU A 127 6.94 0.32 13.17
C LEU A 127 5.99 1.43 13.67
N PHE A 128 6.23 1.92 14.87
CA PHE A 128 5.42 3.02 15.44
C PHE A 128 5.66 4.34 14.70
N GLU A 129 6.91 4.65 14.36
CA GLU A 129 7.26 5.87 13.64
C GLU A 129 6.68 5.88 12.23
N GLU A 130 6.81 4.77 11.50
CA GLU A 130 6.26 4.60 10.15
C GLU A 130 4.74 4.77 10.13
N THR A 131 4.05 4.13 11.08
CA THR A 131 2.59 4.24 11.21
C THR A 131 2.16 5.67 11.58
N SER A 132 2.89 6.31 12.50
CA SER A 132 2.61 7.68 12.92
C SER A 132 2.85 8.67 11.78
N LEU A 133 3.90 8.48 10.99
CA LEU A 133 4.19 9.28 9.81
C LEU A 133 3.10 9.11 8.76
N ALA A 134 2.66 7.88 8.48
CA ALA A 134 1.57 7.63 7.53
C ALA A 134 0.26 8.30 7.96
N ALA A 135 -0.07 8.25 9.25
CA ALA A 135 -1.23 8.94 9.82
C ALA A 135 -1.07 10.47 9.73
N PHE A 136 0.12 11.00 10.05
CA PHE A 136 0.41 12.43 9.93
C PHE A 136 0.25 12.92 8.50
N LEU A 137 0.83 12.21 7.52
CA LEU A 137 0.73 12.58 6.11
C LEU A 137 -0.72 12.53 5.58
N SER A 138 -1.54 11.61 6.10
CA SER A 138 -2.93 11.44 5.66
C SER A 138 -3.91 12.44 6.30
N TYR A 139 -3.65 12.88 7.53
CA TYR A 139 -4.62 13.66 8.32
C TYR A 139 -4.17 15.08 8.67
N CYS A 140 -2.91 15.44 8.43
CA CYS A 140 -2.43 16.79 8.69
C CYS A 140 -3.03 17.79 7.67
N PRO A 141 -3.60 18.91 8.13
CA PRO A 141 -4.17 19.91 7.22
C PRO A 141 -3.10 20.55 6.34
N GLY A 142 -3.37 20.69 5.04
CA GLY A 142 -2.44 21.22 4.04
C GLY A 142 -1.67 20.14 3.26
N MET A 143 -1.75 18.87 3.66
CA MET A 143 -1.16 17.75 2.93
C MET A 143 -1.91 17.42 1.62
N ASP A 144 -3.19 17.78 1.55
CA ASP A 144 -4.03 17.74 0.36
C ASP A 144 -3.53 18.70 -0.74
N VAL A 145 -2.95 19.83 -0.35
CA VAL A 145 -2.34 20.78 -1.30
C VAL A 145 -0.89 20.41 -1.60
N ALA A 146 -0.10 20.05 -0.58
CA ALA A 146 1.33 19.82 -0.72
C ALA A 146 1.65 18.49 -1.44
N LEU A 147 1.02 17.39 -1.00
CA LEU A 147 1.28 16.03 -1.50
C LEU A 147 0.07 15.39 -2.17
N ARG A 148 -1.08 16.08 -2.24
CA ARG A 148 -2.36 15.52 -2.70
C ARG A 148 -2.76 14.29 -1.91
N MET A 149 -2.52 14.32 -0.59
CA MET A 149 -2.99 13.29 0.33
C MET A 149 -4.26 13.77 1.01
N TYR A 150 -5.36 13.10 0.72
CA TYR A 150 -6.66 13.41 1.29
C TYR A 150 -6.95 12.52 2.50
N PRO A 151 -7.70 13.03 3.49
CA PRO A 151 -8.05 12.27 4.67
C PRO A 151 -8.94 11.07 4.31
N MET A 152 -8.53 9.89 4.76
CA MET A 152 -9.21 8.62 4.52
C MET A 152 -10.13 8.22 5.67
N LYS A 153 -11.24 7.54 5.34
CA LYS A 153 -12.13 6.95 6.33
C LYS A 153 -11.38 5.90 7.18
N PRO A 154 -11.68 5.77 8.49
CA PRO A 154 -11.02 4.77 9.34
C PRO A 154 -11.13 3.32 8.81
N MET A 155 -12.23 2.99 8.14
CA MET A 155 -12.44 1.64 7.58
C MET A 155 -11.40 1.27 6.53
N TRP A 156 -10.89 2.25 5.76
CA TRP A 156 -9.93 1.99 4.69
C TRP A 156 -8.54 1.63 5.21
N TRP A 157 -8.23 1.93 6.47
CA TRP A 157 -7.04 1.37 7.13
C TRP A 157 -7.13 -0.14 7.25
N PHE A 158 -8.32 -0.72 7.39
CA PHE A 158 -8.45 -2.16 7.64
C PHE A 158 -8.51 -2.99 6.35
N CYS A 159 -8.59 -2.36 5.17
CA CYS A 159 -8.66 -3.07 3.89
C CYS A 159 -7.44 -3.95 3.61
N ALA A 160 -6.24 -3.49 3.99
CA ALA A 160 -4.99 -4.20 3.72
C ALA A 160 -4.61 -5.24 4.80
N PHE A 161 -5.27 -5.22 5.97
CA PHE A 161 -4.95 -6.11 7.09
C PHE A 161 -5.00 -7.61 6.74
N PRO A 162 -5.97 -8.12 5.96
CA PRO A 162 -6.01 -9.54 5.61
C PRO A 162 -4.85 -10.03 4.74
N TYR A 163 -4.09 -9.10 4.15
CA TYR A 163 -2.92 -9.39 3.32
C TYR A 163 -1.59 -9.28 4.07
N SER A 164 -1.65 -8.85 5.33
CA SER A 164 -0.53 -8.77 6.26
C SER A 164 -0.43 -10.01 7.15
#